data_AF-A0A8I1AD04-F1
#
_entry.id   AF-A0A8I1AD04-F1
#
_cell.length_a   1.000
_cell.length_b   1.000
_cell.length_c   1.000
_cell.angle_alpha   90.00
_cell.angle_beta   90.00
_cell.angle_gamma   90.00
#
_symmetry.space_group_name_H-M   'P 1'
#
loop_
_entity.id
_entity.type
_entity.pdbx_description
1 polymer ?
#
loop_
_entity_poly.entity_id
_entity_poly.type
_entity_poly.pdbx_seq_one_letter_code
_entity_poly.pdbx_strand_id
1 'polypeptide(L)'
;MDQVLGVWALVLSLTLGILAGILITWVTQKRAGKAWGFKKPDFRQSLTAGVSGSLLAIMNTASEVGFGNVIAGLPGFQSITRALLSMDVNPLFSEALSINILAGITGSASGGMSIALDIMGQKYLELAVSIGLDPEVLHRIASMSAGGMDTLPHNGAVITLLAICGLTHREAYPDIFAITVIKTLVVPCLILLTIATGMV
;
A
#
# COMPACT_ATOMS: atom_id res chain seq x y z
N MET A 1 -7.38 -23.80 -6.77
CA MET A 1 -7.70 -22.49 -7.38
C MET A 1 -7.21 -21.33 -6.51
N ASP A 2 -6.90 -21.57 -5.24
CA ASP A 2 -6.59 -20.54 -4.25
C ASP A 2 -5.27 -19.78 -4.52
N GLN A 3 -4.29 -20.44 -5.14
CA GLN A 3 -2.99 -19.81 -5.50
C GLN A 3 -3.08 -18.62 -6.46
N VAL A 4 -4.13 -18.53 -7.29
CA VAL A 4 -4.29 -17.44 -8.26
C VAL A 4 -5.39 -16.45 -7.89
N LEU A 5 -6.09 -16.69 -6.77
CA LEU A 5 -7.27 -15.93 -6.38
C LEU A 5 -6.92 -14.46 -6.11
N GLY A 6 -5.77 -14.20 -5.49
CA GLY A 6 -5.26 -12.84 -5.29
C GLY A 6 -4.96 -12.10 -6.60
N VAL A 7 -4.38 -12.81 -7.58
CA VAL A 7 -4.08 -12.22 -8.91
C VAL A 7 -5.38 -11.86 -9.63
N TRP A 8 -6.36 -12.76 -9.63
CA TRP A 8 -7.66 -12.51 -10.26
C TRP A 8 -8.45 -11.41 -9.54
N ALA A 9 -8.41 -11.36 -8.21
CA ALA A 9 -9.03 -10.28 -7.43
C ALA A 9 -8.44 -8.91 -7.81
N LEU A 10 -7.11 -8.84 -7.99
CA LEU A 10 -6.43 -7.61 -8.41
C LEU A 10 -6.81 -7.21 -9.84
N VAL A 11 -6.85 -8.15 -10.79
CA VAL A 11 -7.29 -7.89 -12.18
C VAL A 11 -8.75 -7.41 -12.23
N LEU A 12 -9.64 -8.05 -11.48
CA LEU A 12 -11.05 -7.65 -11.36
C LEU A 12 -11.18 -6.25 -10.75
N SER A 13 -10.45 -5.96 -9.67
CA SER A 13 -10.45 -4.64 -9.03
C SER A 13 -9.98 -3.54 -10.00
N LEU A 14 -8.87 -3.77 -10.70
CA LEU A 14 -8.34 -2.81 -11.67
C LEU A 14 -9.29 -2.58 -12.85
N THR A 15 -9.86 -3.65 -13.40
CA THR A 15 -10.82 -3.53 -14.52
C THR A 15 -12.07 -2.78 -14.11
N LEU A 16 -12.65 -3.09 -12.94
CA LEU A 16 -13.78 -2.34 -12.39
C LEU A 16 -13.42 -0.88 -12.11
N GLY A 17 -12.22 -0.60 -11.58
CA GLY A 17 -11.73 0.75 -11.33
C GLY A 17 -11.60 1.58 -12.62
N ILE A 18 -11.07 0.98 -13.69
CA ILE A 18 -11.00 1.62 -15.02
C ILE A 18 -12.41 1.92 -15.54
N LEU A 19 -13.32 0.96 -15.47
CA LEU A 19 -14.72 1.15 -15.90
C LEU A 19 -15.42 2.24 -15.09
N ALA A 20 -15.21 2.27 -13.77
CA ALA A 20 -15.75 3.31 -12.89
C ALA A 20 -15.15 4.69 -13.23
N GLY A 21 -13.85 4.78 -13.49
CA GLY A 21 -13.20 6.01 -13.93
C GLY A 21 -13.81 6.54 -15.24
N ILE A 22 -13.95 5.66 -16.25
CA ILE A 22 -14.60 6.00 -17.52
C ILE A 22 -16.05 6.47 -17.28
N LEU A 23 -16.80 5.79 -16.41
CA LEU A 23 -18.17 6.15 -16.08
C LEU A 23 -18.24 7.52 -15.40
N ILE A 24 -17.37 7.80 -14.42
CA ILE A 24 -17.33 9.09 -13.71
C ILE A 24 -17.00 10.22 -14.67
N THR A 25 -16.00 10.03 -15.56
CA THR A 25 -15.67 11.01 -16.60
C THR A 25 -16.83 11.22 -17.56
N TRP A 26 -17.53 10.15 -17.95
CA TRP A 26 -18.72 10.24 -18.81
C TRP A 26 -19.85 11.03 -18.15
N VAL A 27 -20.18 10.74 -16.89
CA VAL A 27 -21.22 11.46 -16.13
C VAL A 27 -20.87 12.94 -15.96
N THR A 28 -19.62 13.25 -15.59
CA THR A 28 -19.17 14.64 -15.39
C THR A 28 -19.16 15.43 -16.70
N GLN A 29 -18.71 14.85 -17.82
CA GLN A 29 -18.78 15.51 -19.14
C GLN A 29 -20.22 15.75 -19.60
N LYS A 30 -21.11 14.77 -19.41
CA LYS A 30 -22.54 14.91 -19.74
C LYS A 30 -23.22 16.00 -18.92
N ARG A 31 -22.91 16.10 -17.61
CA ARG A 31 -23.40 17.18 -16.73
C ARG A 31 -22.85 18.55 -17.13
N ALA A 32 -21.63 18.62 -17.63
CA ALA A 32 -21.00 19.86 -18.10
C ALA A 32 -21.50 20.34 -19.49
N GLY A 33 -22.49 19.67 -20.10
CA GLY A 33 -23.07 20.04 -21.39
C GLY A 33 -22.11 19.89 -22.59
N LYS A 34 -20.93 19.30 -22.38
CA LYS A 34 -19.96 19.03 -23.45
C LYS A 34 -20.36 17.74 -24.15
N ALA A 35 -20.46 17.79 -25.48
CA ALA A 35 -20.63 16.57 -26.29
C ALA A 35 -19.52 15.59 -25.93
N TRP A 36 -19.88 14.34 -25.65
CA TRP A 36 -18.94 13.29 -25.26
C TRP A 36 -17.87 13.16 -26.35
N GLY A 37 -16.67 13.64 -26.02
CA GLY A 37 -15.58 13.81 -26.96
C GLY A 37 -14.52 12.74 -26.76
N PHE A 38 -14.88 11.46 -26.88
CA PHE A 38 -13.88 10.49 -27.34
C PHE A 38 -13.58 10.85 -28.80
N LYS A 39 -12.74 11.87 -29.03
CA LYS A 39 -11.95 11.91 -30.26
C LYS A 39 -11.31 10.54 -30.32
N LYS A 40 -11.68 9.68 -31.27
CA LYS A 40 -11.16 8.31 -31.41
C LYS A 40 -9.66 8.38 -31.14
N PRO A 41 -9.19 8.05 -29.93
CA PRO A 41 -7.77 8.07 -29.70
C PRO A 41 -7.30 6.89 -30.53
N ASP A 42 -6.31 7.10 -31.38
CA ASP A 42 -5.74 6.01 -32.14
C ASP A 42 -5.41 4.91 -31.12
N PHE A 43 -6.00 3.72 -31.25
CA PHE A 43 -5.92 2.68 -30.22
C PHE A 43 -4.46 2.39 -29.85
N ARG A 44 -3.58 2.50 -30.86
CA ARG A 44 -2.13 2.45 -30.71
C ARG A 44 -1.59 3.56 -29.80
N GLN A 45 -2.03 4.80 -29.99
CA GLN A 45 -1.59 5.93 -29.17
C GLN A 45 -2.06 5.81 -27.72
N SER A 46 -3.29 5.35 -27.47
CA SER A 46 -3.77 5.07 -26.10
C SER A 46 -2.97 3.96 -25.42
N LEU A 47 -2.71 2.86 -26.14
CA LEU A 47 -1.87 1.78 -25.63
C LEU A 47 -0.45 2.28 -25.33
N THR A 48 0.18 3.00 -26.26
CA THR A 48 1.51 3.56 -26.06
C THR A 48 1.53 4.48 -24.84
N ALA A 49 0.56 5.39 -24.71
CA ALA A 49 0.47 6.27 -23.55
C ALA A 49 0.29 5.50 -22.23
N GLY A 50 -0.55 4.45 -22.22
CA GLY A 50 -0.75 3.60 -21.05
C GLY A 50 0.52 2.84 -20.64
N VAL A 51 1.21 2.22 -21.60
CA VAL A 51 2.49 1.53 -21.35
C VAL A 51 3.53 2.52 -20.82
N SER A 52 3.71 3.67 -21.48
CA SER A 52 4.65 4.71 -21.05
C SER A 52 4.32 5.25 -19.65
N GLY A 53 3.03 5.48 -19.34
CA GLY A 53 2.60 5.99 -18.03
C GLY A 53 2.76 4.96 -16.90
N SER A 54 2.59 3.67 -17.19
CA SER A 54 2.77 2.58 -16.21
C SER A 54 4.23 2.35 -15.83
N LEU A 55 5.17 2.71 -16.70
CA LEU A 55 6.58 2.41 -16.52
C LEU A 55 7.14 3.04 -15.23
N LEU A 56 6.76 4.28 -14.92
CA LEU A 56 7.20 4.96 -13.71
C LEU A 56 6.74 4.24 -12.45
N ALA A 57 5.47 3.79 -12.42
CA ALA A 57 4.92 3.04 -11.29
C ALA A 57 5.63 1.68 -11.13
N ILE A 58 5.83 0.94 -12.23
CA ILE A 58 6.53 -0.36 -12.20
C ILE A 58 7.97 -0.20 -11.73
N MET A 59 8.68 0.81 -12.24
CA MET A 59 10.08 1.06 -11.85
C MET A 59 10.21 1.44 -10.38
N ASN A 60 9.26 2.20 -9.80
CA ASN A 60 9.25 2.50 -8.38
C ASN A 60 9.14 1.21 -7.55
N THR A 61 8.12 0.38 -7.82
CA THR A 61 7.94 -0.89 -7.09
C THR A 61 9.13 -1.84 -7.27
N ALA A 62 9.67 -1.98 -8.48
CA ALA A 62 10.84 -2.82 -8.73
C ALA A 62 12.09 -2.34 -7.98
N SER A 63 12.30 -1.02 -7.94
CA SER A 63 13.42 -0.41 -7.23
C SER A 63 13.30 -0.60 -5.72
N GLU A 64 12.09 -0.50 -5.17
CA GLU A 64 11.80 -0.72 -3.75
C GLU A 64 12.09 -2.16 -3.33
N VAL A 65 11.66 -3.15 -4.12
CA VAL A 65 11.95 -4.57 -3.86
C VAL A 65 13.47 -4.83 -3.93
N GLY A 66 14.15 -4.27 -4.94
CA GLY A 66 15.61 -4.37 -5.06
C GLY A 66 16.35 -3.76 -3.87
N PHE A 67 15.94 -2.56 -3.45
CA PHE A 67 16.49 -1.88 -2.27
C PHE A 67 16.24 -2.67 -0.98
N GLY A 68 15.03 -3.21 -0.82
CA GLY A 68 14.65 -4.06 0.30
C GLY A 68 15.55 -5.27 0.47
N ASN A 69 15.81 -5.99 -0.63
CA ASN A 69 16.71 -7.14 -0.65
C ASN A 69 18.14 -6.79 -0.24
N VAL A 70 18.64 -5.61 -0.62
CA VAL A 70 19.98 -5.15 -0.21
C VAL A 70 19.99 -4.80 1.28
N ILE A 71 18.98 -4.08 1.77
CA ILE A 71 18.90 -3.66 3.18
C ILE A 71 18.73 -4.85 4.11
N ALA A 72 17.99 -5.88 3.71
CA ALA A 72 17.81 -7.12 4.47
C ALA A 72 19.16 -7.76 4.89
N GLY A 73 20.20 -7.60 4.05
CA GLY A 73 21.55 -8.10 4.31
C GLY A 73 22.41 -7.21 5.21
N LEU A 74 21.97 -5.99 5.55
CA LEU A 74 22.79 -5.04 6.30
C LEU A 74 22.74 -5.31 7.83
N PRO A 75 23.86 -5.19 8.56
CA PRO A 75 23.89 -5.37 10.01
C PRO A 75 22.96 -4.41 10.77
N GLY A 76 22.84 -3.16 10.30
CA GLY A 76 21.94 -2.18 10.91
C GLY A 76 20.47 -2.61 10.85
N PHE A 77 20.09 -3.30 9.77
CA PHE A 77 18.74 -3.81 9.61
C PHE A 77 18.44 -5.00 10.53
N GLN A 78 19.42 -5.88 10.74
CA GLN A 78 19.31 -6.95 11.73
C GLN A 78 19.11 -6.41 13.15
N SER A 79 19.78 -5.30 13.51
CA SER A 79 19.58 -4.64 14.80
C SER A 79 18.16 -4.11 14.97
N ILE A 80 17.59 -3.51 13.92
CA ILE A 80 16.20 -3.03 13.91
C ILE A 80 15.23 -4.20 14.07
N THR A 81 15.42 -5.26 13.28
CA THR A 81 14.58 -6.47 13.34
C THR A 81 14.61 -7.11 14.72
N ARG A 82 15.80 -7.24 15.33
CA ARG A 82 15.94 -7.75 16.71
C ARG A 82 15.23 -6.86 17.72
N ALA A 83 15.39 -5.54 17.61
CA ALA A 83 14.72 -4.60 18.50
C ALA A 83 13.19 -4.77 18.43
N LEU A 84 12.63 -4.85 17.22
CA LEU A 84 11.19 -5.01 16.97
C LEU A 84 10.64 -6.35 17.48
N LEU A 85 11.38 -7.45 17.28
CA LEU A 85 11.01 -8.77 17.77
C LEU A 85 11.22 -8.94 19.29
N SER A 86 12.10 -8.15 19.90
CA SER A 86 12.34 -8.15 21.35
C SER A 86 11.31 -7.35 22.15
N MET A 87 10.43 -6.60 21.47
CA MET A 87 9.36 -5.89 22.14
C MET A 87 8.36 -6.89 22.74
N ASP A 88 8.16 -6.81 24.05
CA ASP A 88 7.16 -7.60 24.78
C ASP A 88 5.74 -7.02 24.56
N VAL A 89 5.30 -7.03 23.30
CA VAL A 89 4.00 -6.53 22.85
C VAL A 89 3.27 -7.60 22.05
N ASN A 90 1.97 -7.42 21.87
CA ASN A 90 1.17 -8.33 21.04
C ASN A 90 1.77 -8.44 19.61
N PRO A 91 1.88 -9.65 19.03
CA PRO A 91 2.45 -9.86 17.70
C PRO A 91 1.82 -8.99 16.61
N LEU A 92 0.51 -8.72 16.67
CA LEU A 92 -0.18 -7.82 15.73
C LEU A 92 0.38 -6.40 15.78
N PHE A 93 0.71 -5.91 16.98
CA PHE A 93 1.25 -4.57 17.16
C PHE A 93 2.70 -4.50 16.70
N SER A 94 3.52 -5.51 17.03
CA SER A 94 4.91 -5.59 16.57
C SER A 94 4.97 -5.68 15.04
N GLU A 95 4.10 -6.48 14.41
CA GLU A 95 4.00 -6.59 12.96
C GLU A 95 3.59 -5.26 12.31
N ALA A 96 2.51 -4.65 12.80
CA ALA A 96 2.01 -3.37 12.27
C ALA A 96 3.07 -2.26 12.37
N LEU A 97 3.79 -2.20 13.49
CA LEU A 97 4.86 -1.24 13.70
C LEU A 97 6.04 -1.50 12.73
N SER A 98 6.43 -2.77 12.57
CA SER A 98 7.51 -3.17 11.69
C SER A 98 7.23 -2.81 10.23
N ILE A 99 6.02 -3.10 9.74
CA ILE A 99 5.59 -2.74 8.39
C ILE A 99 5.62 -1.23 8.19
N ASN A 100 5.14 -0.45 9.16
CA ASN A 100 5.13 1.00 9.06
C ASN A 100 6.54 1.60 9.07
N ILE A 101 7.42 1.15 9.97
CA ILE A 101 8.81 1.62 10.01
C ILE A 101 9.50 1.34 8.67
N LEU A 102 9.32 0.14 8.13
CA LEU A 102 9.87 -0.25 6.84
C LEU A 102 9.28 0.54 5.68
N ALA A 103 7.96 0.76 5.67
CA ALA A 103 7.31 1.61 4.68
C ALA A 103 7.84 3.05 4.75
N GLY A 104 8.11 3.56 5.96
CA GLY A 104 8.70 4.88 6.14
C GLY A 104 10.14 5.01 5.63
N ILE A 105 10.97 4.00 5.88
CA ILE A 105 12.37 3.94 5.41
C ILE A 105 12.41 3.82 3.88
N THR A 106 11.53 3.01 3.30
CA THR A 106 11.50 2.73 1.86
C THR A 106 10.74 3.77 1.06
N GLY A 107 9.85 4.55 1.69
CA GLY A 107 8.98 5.49 1.00
C GLY A 107 7.86 4.81 0.20
N SER A 108 7.53 3.56 0.55
CA SER A 108 6.51 2.76 -0.14
C SER A 108 5.77 1.81 0.78
N ALA A 109 4.45 1.88 0.75
CA ALA A 109 3.56 1.01 1.51
C ALA A 109 3.72 -0.48 1.15
N SER A 110 3.60 -0.82 -0.14
CA SER A 110 3.68 -2.20 -0.60
C SER A 110 5.11 -2.73 -0.56
N GLY A 111 6.11 -1.88 -0.83
CA GLY A 111 7.52 -2.22 -0.68
C GLY A 111 7.87 -2.55 0.78
N GLY A 112 7.51 -1.66 1.71
CA GLY A 112 7.77 -1.84 3.15
C GLY A 112 7.12 -3.09 3.73
N MET A 113 5.86 -3.36 3.37
CA MET A 113 5.19 -4.61 3.72
C MET A 113 5.91 -5.84 3.18
N SER A 114 6.28 -5.83 1.90
CA SER A 114 6.94 -6.99 1.27
C SER A 114 8.24 -7.33 1.99
N ILE A 115 9.04 -6.32 2.31
CA ILE A 115 10.29 -6.48 3.06
C ILE A 115 10.01 -7.00 4.48
N ALA A 116 9.00 -6.46 5.15
CA ALA A 116 8.66 -6.87 6.51
C ALA A 116 8.23 -8.34 6.57
N LEU A 117 7.37 -8.76 5.64
CA LEU A 117 6.85 -10.12 5.59
C LEU A 117 7.88 -11.13 5.08
N ASP A 118 8.75 -10.76 4.15
CA ASP A 118 9.82 -11.63 3.66
C ASP A 118 10.81 -11.98 4.78
N ILE A 119 11.09 -11.02 5.67
CA ILE A 119 12.11 -11.17 6.72
C ILE A 119 11.52 -11.68 8.04
N MET A 120 10.36 -11.16 8.45
CA MET A 120 9.78 -11.42 9.78
C MET A 120 8.45 -12.17 9.73
N GLY A 121 7.83 -12.33 8.55
CA GLY A 121 6.48 -12.88 8.42
C GLY A 121 6.36 -14.30 8.97
N GLN A 122 7.35 -15.16 8.72
CA GLN A 122 7.38 -16.51 9.31
C GLN A 122 7.43 -16.46 10.85
N LYS A 123 8.20 -15.53 11.42
CA LYS A 123 8.31 -15.40 12.87
C LYS A 123 7.02 -14.90 13.51
N TYR A 124 6.35 -13.94 12.87
CA TYR A 124 5.05 -13.47 13.30
C TYR A 124 3.98 -14.56 13.20
N LEU A 125 4.02 -15.40 12.17
CA LEU A 125 3.12 -16.54 12.03
C LEU A 125 3.34 -17.57 13.15
N GLU A 126 4.58 -17.92 13.48
CA GLU A 126 4.90 -18.80 14.61
C GLU A 126 4.39 -18.25 15.94
N LEU A 127 4.59 -16.94 16.18
CA LEU A 127 4.12 -16.25 17.38
C LEU A 127 2.59 -16.19 17.44
N ALA A 128 1.92 -15.94 16.31
CA ALA A 128 0.46 -15.92 16.22
C ALA A 128 -0.12 -17.30 16.56
N VAL A 129 0.42 -18.37 15.96
CA VAL A 129 -0.04 -19.74 16.21
C VAL A 129 0.18 -20.15 17.66
N SER A 130 1.29 -19.72 18.29
CA SER A 130 1.58 -20.08 19.70
C SER A 130 0.62 -19.45 20.71
N ILE A 131 0.04 -18.29 20.39
CA ILE A 131 -0.99 -17.62 21.20
C ILE A 131 -2.43 -17.94 20.75
N GLY A 132 -2.60 -18.83 19.77
CA GLY A 132 -3.91 -19.21 19.23
C GLY A 132 -4.58 -18.15 18.36
N LEU A 133 -3.80 -17.24 17.77
CA LEU A 133 -4.29 -16.18 16.89
C LEU A 133 -4.43 -16.66 15.45
N ASP A 134 -5.54 -16.32 14.81
CA ASP A 134 -5.83 -16.70 13.43
C ASP A 134 -4.88 -15.99 12.43
N PRO A 135 -4.14 -16.72 11.59
CA PRO A 135 -3.30 -16.15 10.54
C PRO A 135 -4.02 -15.18 9.60
N GLU A 136 -5.34 -15.31 9.41
CA GLU A 136 -6.11 -14.33 8.63
C GLU A 136 -6.07 -12.94 9.24
N VAL A 137 -6.11 -12.83 10.57
CA VAL A 137 -6.05 -11.55 11.27
C VAL A 137 -4.69 -10.91 11.08
N LEU A 138 -3.63 -11.72 11.15
CA LEU A 138 -2.26 -11.28 10.86
C LEU A 138 -2.18 -10.68 9.45
N HIS A 139 -2.68 -11.39 8.43
CA HIS A 139 -2.72 -10.89 7.06
C HIS A 139 -3.52 -9.57 6.94
N ARG A 140 -4.68 -9.47 7.59
CA ARG A 140 -5.53 -8.26 7.53
C ARG A 140 -4.82 -7.07 8.17
N ILE A 141 -4.22 -7.25 9.35
CA ILE A 141 -3.43 -6.21 10.02
C ILE A 141 -2.23 -5.80 9.18
N ALA A 142 -1.49 -6.76 8.62
CA ALA A 142 -0.39 -6.47 7.71
C ALA A 142 -0.86 -5.62 6.52
N SER A 143 -1.93 -6.05 5.86
CA SER A 143 -2.56 -5.38 4.70
C SER A 143 -2.96 -3.94 4.99
N MET A 144 -3.57 -3.70 6.14
CA MET A 144 -3.98 -2.35 6.56
C MET A 144 -2.79 -1.49 6.98
N SER A 145 -1.79 -2.10 7.61
CA SER A 145 -0.57 -1.44 8.10
C SER A 145 0.32 -0.91 6.98
N ALA A 146 0.34 -1.56 5.80
CA ALA A 146 1.12 -1.10 4.64
C ALA A 146 0.94 0.40 4.38
N GLY A 147 -0.30 0.85 4.32
CA GLY A 147 -0.57 2.26 4.00
C GLY A 147 -0.59 3.20 5.20
N GLY A 148 0.09 2.87 6.32
CA GLY A 148 0.09 3.75 7.50
C GLY A 148 1.09 4.91 7.37
N MET A 149 2.28 4.65 6.80
CA MET A 149 3.28 5.70 6.51
C MET A 149 3.13 6.32 5.12
N ASP A 150 2.01 6.10 4.43
CA ASP A 150 1.71 6.77 3.16
C ASP A 150 1.67 8.29 3.25
N THR A 151 1.53 8.79 4.49
CA THR A 151 1.53 10.18 4.89
C THR A 151 2.84 10.93 4.56
N LEU A 152 3.97 10.24 4.46
CA LEU A 152 5.27 10.89 4.32
C LEU A 152 5.43 11.58 2.95
N PRO A 153 6.12 12.74 2.87
CA PRO A 153 6.19 13.53 1.64
C PRO A 153 7.03 12.86 0.54
N HIS A 154 7.94 11.96 0.90
CA HIS A 154 8.73 11.19 -0.05
C HIS A 154 8.03 9.91 -0.53
N ASN A 155 6.79 9.66 -0.12
CA ASN A 155 6.03 8.51 -0.60
C ASN A 155 5.82 8.60 -2.12
N GLY A 156 6.19 7.53 -2.84
CA GLY A 156 6.06 7.46 -4.31
C GLY A 156 4.64 7.70 -4.80
N ALA A 157 3.62 7.28 -4.05
CA ALA A 157 2.21 7.54 -4.40
C ALA A 157 1.86 9.02 -4.34
N VAL A 158 2.34 9.75 -3.32
CA VAL A 158 2.13 11.20 -3.16
C VAL A 158 2.81 11.95 -4.29
N ILE A 159 4.07 11.63 -4.59
CA ILE A 159 4.83 12.27 -5.67
C ILE A 159 4.13 12.05 -7.02
N THR A 160 3.68 10.82 -7.28
CA THR A 160 2.99 10.47 -8.53
C THR A 160 1.64 11.18 -8.65
N LEU A 161 0.86 11.24 -7.57
CA LEU A 161 -0.42 11.96 -7.54
C LEU A 161 -0.21 13.45 -7.86
N LEU A 162 0.76 14.09 -7.20
CA LEU A 162 1.07 15.50 -7.41
C LEU A 162 1.53 15.77 -8.85
N ALA A 163 2.37 14.89 -9.41
CA ALA A 163 2.82 14.99 -10.80
C ALA A 163 1.68 14.86 -11.81
N ILE A 164 0.73 13.93 -11.58
CA ILE A 164 -0.43 13.72 -12.46
C ILE A 164 -1.42 14.89 -12.33
N CYS A 165 -1.66 15.38 -11.11
CA CYS A 165 -2.58 16.48 -10.85
C CYS A 165 -1.99 17.86 -11.20
N GLY A 166 -0.68 17.96 -11.43
CA GLY A 166 0.00 19.23 -11.68
C GLY A 166 0.01 20.16 -10.46
N LEU A 167 -0.01 19.58 -9.25
CA LEU A 167 -0.03 20.32 -7.99
C LEU A 167 1.33 20.25 -7.30
N THR A 168 1.66 21.27 -6.54
CA THR A 168 2.84 21.27 -5.67
C THR A 168 2.52 20.65 -4.31
N HIS A 169 3.55 20.17 -3.62
CA HIS A 169 3.42 19.68 -2.24
C HIS A 169 2.75 20.71 -1.33
N ARG A 170 3.07 22.01 -1.50
CA ARG A 170 2.48 23.07 -0.68
C ARG A 170 0.96 23.17 -0.83
N GLU A 171 0.43 22.85 -2.01
CA GLU A 171 -0.99 23.02 -2.33
C GLU A 171 -1.84 21.84 -1.86
N ALA A 172 -1.36 20.60 -2.04
CA ALA A 172 -2.20 19.41 -1.80
C ALA A 172 -1.72 18.52 -0.65
N TYR A 173 -0.48 18.66 -0.16
CA TYR A 173 0.02 17.82 0.93
C TYR A 173 -0.78 17.93 2.24
N PRO A 174 -1.29 19.10 2.67
CA PRO A 174 -2.09 19.18 3.89
C PRO A 174 -3.35 18.29 3.84
N ASP A 175 -4.03 18.25 2.71
CA ASP A 175 -5.24 17.42 2.51
C ASP A 175 -4.88 15.93 2.48
N ILE A 176 -3.80 15.58 1.75
CA ILE A 176 -3.28 14.21 1.69
C ILE A 176 -2.91 13.74 3.10
N PHE A 177 -2.13 14.54 3.83
CA PHE A 177 -1.67 14.24 5.18
C PHE A 177 -2.85 14.01 6.14
N ALA A 178 -3.88 14.87 6.09
CA ALA A 178 -5.05 14.72 6.94
C ALA A 178 -5.77 13.37 6.68
N ILE A 179 -6.01 13.03 5.42
CA ILE A 179 -6.71 11.80 5.04
C ILE A 179 -5.89 10.56 5.39
N THR A 180 -4.59 10.57 5.11
CA THR A 180 -3.72 9.42 5.36
C THR A 180 -3.54 9.18 6.85
N VAL A 181 -3.36 10.23 7.68
CA VAL A 181 -3.27 10.09 9.14
C VAL A 181 -4.55 9.50 9.72
N ILE A 182 -5.71 9.98 9.29
CA ILE A 182 -7.01 9.42 9.73
C ILE A 182 -7.07 7.92 9.42
N LYS A 183 -6.68 7.52 8.21
CA LYS A 183 -6.62 6.11 7.82
C LYS A 183 -5.64 5.32 8.68
N THR A 184 -4.46 5.86 8.99
CA THR A 184 -3.44 5.19 9.80
C THR A 184 -3.92 4.92 11.22
N LEU A 185 -4.73 5.81 11.80
CA LEU A 185 -5.31 5.64 13.13
C LEU A 185 -6.33 4.49 13.21
N VAL A 186 -6.87 4.00 12.09
CA VAL A 186 -7.80 2.87 12.08
C VAL A 186 -7.12 1.57 12.50
N VAL A 187 -5.86 1.36 12.12
CA VAL A 187 -5.10 0.13 12.39
C VAL A 187 -4.95 -0.15 13.89
N PRO A 188 -4.43 0.77 14.73
CA PRO A 188 -4.32 0.52 16.17
C PRO A 188 -5.69 0.33 16.83
N CYS A 189 -6.74 1.03 16.36
CA CYS A 189 -8.10 0.81 16.86
C CYS A 189 -8.59 -0.62 16.59
N LEU A 190 -8.32 -1.17 15.39
CA LEU A 190 -8.67 -2.54 15.05
C LEU A 190 -7.85 -3.57 15.83
N ILE A 191 -6.55 -3.33 16.03
CA ILE A 191 -5.70 -4.20 16.87
C ILE A 191 -6.26 -4.25 18.30
N LEU A 192 -6.61 -3.09 18.88
CA LEU A 192 -7.23 -3.03 20.21
C LEU A 192 -8.56 -3.78 20.26
N LEU A 193 -9.37 -3.67 19.21
CA LEU A 193 -10.64 -4.40 19.10
C LEU A 193 -10.40 -5.92 19.00
N THR A 194 -9.42 -6.37 18.21
CA THR A 194 -9.03 -7.79 18.16
C THR A 194 -8.62 -8.29 19.52
N ILE A 195 -7.77 -7.54 20.23
CA ILE A 195 -7.28 -7.92 21.56
C ILE A 195 -8.42 -7.97 22.57
N ALA A 196 -9.38 -7.04 22.49
CA ALA A 196 -10.49 -6.94 23.44
C ALA A 196 -11.61 -7.96 23.18
N THR A 197 -11.87 -8.35 21.92
CA THR A 197 -13.05 -9.15 21.55
C THR A 197 -12.71 -10.51 20.95
N GLY A 198 -11.46 -10.74 20.54
CA GLY A 198 -11.07 -11.91 19.75
C GLY A 198 -11.68 -11.95 18.35
N MET A 199 -12.41 -10.90 17.93
CA MET A 199 -13.09 -10.82 16.64
C MET A 199 -12.41 -9.80 15.74
N VAL A 200 -11.84 -10.25 14.61
CA VAL A 200 -11.69 -9.47 13.37
C VAL A 200 -11.82 -10.39 12.17
#